data_AF-A0A522VAB6-F1
#
_entry.id   AF-A0A522VAB6-F1
#
_cell.length_a   1.000
_cell.length_b   1.000
_cell.length_c   1.000
_cell.angle_alpha   90.00
_cell.angle_beta   90.00
_cell.angle_gamma   90.00
#
_symmetry.space_group_name_H-M   'P 1'
#
loop_
_entity.id
_entity.type
_entity.pdbx_description
1 polymer ?
#
loop_
_entity_poly.entity_id
_entity_poly.type
_entity_poly.pdbx_seq_one_letter_code
_entity_poly.pdbx_strand_id
1 'polypeptide(L)'
;MPRFLRHVLAVLLAPVLIAGLWLLAALGLGAVPSGQSIQPMQEGVEIALLSNGWHVDLALPVNEAGIDWSADFPASDTASAPPRPWILLGWGDRDFYLETPQLSDLKPGTAINALLGRGPAVLHVVHLERLDEGPHLRRLKISPETYRALAARLKDSARRDPAGRTILIAGQGF
;
A
#
# COMPACT_ATOMS: atom_id res chain seq x y z
N MET A 1 8.44 34.35 -36.71
CA MET A 1 8.27 34.42 -35.25
C MET A 1 9.62 34.70 -34.59
N PRO A 2 9.75 35.74 -33.76
CA PRO A 2 10.99 36.01 -33.04
C PRO A 2 11.31 34.80 -32.15
N ARG A 3 12.59 34.39 -32.09
CA ARG A 3 13.03 33.21 -31.34
C ARG A 3 12.50 33.22 -29.91
N PHE A 4 12.44 34.39 -29.27
CA PHE A 4 11.86 34.60 -27.95
C PHE A 4 10.41 34.12 -27.80
N LEU A 5 9.52 34.47 -28.74
CA LEU A 5 8.10 34.10 -28.68
C LEU A 5 7.89 32.58 -28.81
N ARG A 6 8.77 31.88 -29.53
CA ARG A 6 8.75 30.42 -29.64
C ARG A 6 9.15 29.73 -28.33
N HIS A 7 10.10 30.28 -27.56
CA HIS A 7 10.50 29.74 -26.27
C HIS A 7 9.42 29.99 -25.21
N VAL A 8 8.82 31.19 -25.19
CA VAL A 8 7.70 31.50 -24.28
C VAL A 8 6.52 30.56 -24.53
N LEU A 9 6.14 30.36 -25.79
CA LEU A 9 5.07 29.43 -26.15
C LEU A 9 5.41 27.97 -25.79
N ALA A 10 6.67 27.55 -25.99
CA ALA A 10 7.12 26.20 -25.62
C ALA A 10 7.07 25.98 -24.09
N VAL A 11 7.48 26.96 -23.29
CA VAL A 11 7.42 26.90 -21.83
C VAL A 11 5.98 26.83 -21.33
N LEU A 12 5.05 27.55 -21.97
CA LEU A 12 3.62 27.52 -21.60
C LEU A 12 2.91 26.23 -22.04
N LEU A 13 3.29 25.67 -23.20
CA LEU A 13 2.69 24.44 -23.73
C LEU A 13 3.28 23.16 -23.13
N ALA A 14 4.53 23.20 -22.64
CA ALA A 14 5.19 22.02 -22.09
C ALA A 14 4.43 21.37 -20.91
N PRO A 15 3.92 22.10 -19.90
CA PRO A 15 3.12 21.51 -18.83
C PRO A 15 1.84 20.84 -19.33
N VAL A 16 1.16 21.48 -20.29
CA VAL A 16 -0.08 20.94 -20.90
C VAL A 16 0.22 19.66 -21.67
N LEU A 17 1.32 19.64 -22.43
CA LEU A 17 1.76 18.46 -23.15
C LEU A 17 2.17 17.34 -22.20
N ILE A 18 2.92 17.62 -21.14
CA ILE A 18 3.30 16.63 -20.12
C ILE A 18 2.06 16.05 -19.45
N ALA A 19 1.12 16.88 -19.02
CA ALA A 19 -0.14 16.43 -18.43
C ALA A 19 -0.96 15.59 -19.41
N GLY A 20 -1.02 15.99 -20.68
CA GLY A 20 -1.69 15.24 -21.73
C GLY A 20 -1.05 13.88 -22.00
N LEU A 21 0.28 13.83 -22.10
CA LEU A 21 1.03 12.58 -22.26
C LEU A 21 0.87 11.66 -21.05
N TRP A 22 0.93 12.22 -19.83
CA TRP A 22 0.68 11.47 -18.60
C TRP A 22 -0.74 10.88 -18.58
N LEU A 23 -1.76 11.67 -18.92
CA LEU A 23 -3.14 11.20 -18.95
C LEU A 23 -3.35 10.11 -20.01
N LEU A 24 -2.79 10.30 -21.21
CA LEU A 24 -2.81 9.30 -22.27
C LEU A 24 -2.13 8.01 -21.85
N ALA A 25 -0.98 8.09 -21.17
CA ALA A 25 -0.29 6.93 -20.63
C ALA A 25 -1.13 6.24 -19.54
N ALA A 26 -1.72 7.00 -18.61
CA ALA A 26 -2.55 6.47 -17.55
C ALA A 26 -3.78 5.74 -18.09
N LEU A 27 -4.49 6.34 -19.07
CA LEU A 27 -5.65 5.72 -19.71
C LEU A 27 -5.25 4.53 -20.59
N GLY A 28 -4.18 4.67 -21.36
CA GLY A 28 -3.69 3.62 -22.27
C GLY A 28 -3.21 2.39 -21.52
N LEU A 29 -2.43 2.58 -20.45
CA LEU A 29 -1.95 1.48 -19.60
C LEU A 29 -3.06 0.93 -18.70
N GLY A 30 -3.95 1.78 -18.18
CA GLY A 30 -5.10 1.36 -17.38
C GLY A 30 -6.15 0.56 -18.17
N ALA A 31 -6.21 0.76 -19.49
CA ALA A 31 -7.07 -0.02 -20.38
C ALA A 31 -6.48 -1.39 -20.76
N VAL A 32 -5.20 -1.66 -20.48
CA VAL A 32 -4.62 -2.99 -20.68
C VAL A 32 -5.30 -3.95 -19.71
N PRO A 33 -6.06 -4.96 -20.19
CA PRO A 33 -6.69 -5.92 -19.31
C PRO A 33 -5.61 -6.66 -18.53
N SER A 34 -5.70 -6.64 -17.19
CA SER A 34 -4.94 -7.58 -16.37
C SER A 34 -5.37 -8.98 -16.81
N GLY A 35 -4.48 -9.77 -17.42
CA GLY A 35 -4.81 -11.03 -18.11
C GLY A 35 -5.46 -12.14 -17.26
N GLN A 36 -5.83 -11.84 -16.02
CA GLN A 36 -6.61 -12.69 -15.13
C GLN A 36 -7.81 -11.89 -14.65
N SER A 37 -9.00 -12.22 -15.16
CA SER A 37 -10.22 -11.83 -14.45
C SER A 37 -10.26 -12.69 -13.19
N ILE A 38 -10.01 -12.07 -12.02
CA ILE A 38 -10.29 -12.74 -10.75
C ILE A 38 -11.81 -12.85 -10.68
N GLN A 39 -12.35 -14.01 -11.02
CA GLN A 39 -13.75 -14.28 -10.80
C GLN A 39 -14.00 -14.27 -9.28
N PRO A 40 -15.05 -13.60 -8.81
CA PRO A 40 -15.44 -13.67 -7.41
C PRO A 40 -15.60 -15.13 -7.00
N MET A 41 -14.71 -15.63 -6.15
CA MET A 41 -14.82 -17.00 -5.66
C MET A 41 -15.94 -17.05 -4.62
N GLN A 42 -16.84 -18.03 -4.72
CA GLN A 42 -17.87 -18.24 -3.70
C GLN A 42 -17.27 -18.78 -2.40
N GLU A 43 -16.21 -19.59 -2.53
CA GLU A 43 -15.46 -20.23 -1.45
C GLU A 43 -13.98 -19.83 -1.52
N GLY A 44 -13.32 -19.71 -0.37
CA GLY A 44 -11.91 -19.30 -0.30
C GLY A 44 -11.59 -18.52 0.97
N VAL A 45 -10.34 -18.04 1.05
CA VAL A 45 -9.87 -17.17 2.12
C VAL A 45 -10.43 -15.77 1.88
N GLU A 46 -11.14 -15.25 2.86
CA GLU A 46 -11.64 -13.87 2.82
C GLU A 46 -10.52 -12.90 3.15
N ILE A 47 -10.32 -11.92 2.29
CA ILE A 47 -9.43 -10.78 2.49
C ILE A 47 -10.20 -9.50 2.19
N ALA A 48 -9.68 -8.35 2.60
CA ALA A 48 -10.25 -7.07 2.22
C ALA A 48 -9.20 -6.03 1.86
N LEU A 49 -9.59 -5.09 1.02
CA LEU A 49 -8.90 -3.84 0.80
C LEU A 49 -9.60 -2.77 1.64
N LEU A 50 -8.84 -2.07 2.48
CA LEU A 50 -9.33 -0.99 3.31
C LEU A 50 -8.66 0.31 2.88
N SER A 51 -9.45 1.31 2.50
CA SER A 51 -8.92 2.63 2.13
C SER A 51 -9.22 3.69 3.18
N ASN A 52 -8.28 4.62 3.36
CA ASN A 52 -8.50 5.86 4.11
C ASN A 52 -8.72 7.08 3.19
N GLY A 53 -8.91 6.86 1.88
CA GLY A 53 -9.15 7.89 0.86
C GLY A 53 -7.92 8.26 0.03
N TRP A 54 -6.72 8.00 0.51
CA TRP A 54 -5.45 8.30 -0.19
C TRP A 54 -4.39 7.21 0.00
N HIS A 55 -4.66 6.22 0.87
CA HIS A 55 -3.93 4.97 1.03
C HIS A 55 -4.90 3.78 0.97
N VAL A 56 -4.36 2.60 0.66
CA VAL A 56 -5.09 1.32 0.67
C VAL A 56 -4.21 0.28 1.34
N ASP A 57 -4.75 -0.31 2.40
CA ASP A 57 -4.15 -1.42 3.11
C ASP A 57 -4.84 -2.73 2.77
N LEU A 58 -4.11 -3.83 2.99
CA LEU A 58 -4.61 -5.17 2.84
C LEU A 58 -4.96 -5.75 4.21
N ALA A 59 -6.24 -6.04 4.43
CA ALA A 59 -6.73 -6.74 5.61
C ALA A 59 -6.76 -8.25 5.36
N LEU A 60 -6.05 -8.99 6.20
CA LEU A 60 -5.87 -10.44 6.11
C LEU A 60 -6.29 -11.11 7.42
N PRO A 61 -6.82 -12.34 7.39
CA PRO A 61 -7.04 -13.11 8.60
C PRO A 61 -5.69 -13.49 9.22
N VAL A 62 -5.52 -13.29 10.52
CA VAL A 62 -4.25 -13.54 11.23
C VAL A 62 -3.82 -15.00 11.13
N ASN A 63 -4.77 -15.93 11.18
CA ASN A 63 -4.52 -17.36 11.06
C ASN A 63 -5.55 -17.99 10.11
N GLU A 64 -5.11 -18.39 8.92
CA GLU A 64 -5.98 -19.02 7.91
C GLU A 64 -5.14 -19.75 6.85
N ALA A 65 -5.68 -20.81 6.25
CA ALA A 65 -5.06 -21.53 5.12
C ALA A 65 -3.56 -21.91 5.30
N GLY A 66 -3.15 -22.18 6.55
CA GLY A 66 -1.78 -22.56 6.93
C GLY A 66 -0.80 -21.39 7.09
N ILE A 67 -1.29 -20.14 7.06
CA ILE A 67 -0.49 -18.94 7.34
C ILE A 67 -0.84 -18.44 8.74
N ASP A 68 0.20 -18.24 9.55
CA ASP A 68 0.13 -17.50 10.81
C ASP A 68 0.93 -16.20 10.66
N TRP A 69 0.25 -15.06 10.79
CA TRP A 69 0.88 -13.73 10.76
C TRP A 69 1.44 -13.31 12.11
N SER A 70 0.94 -13.87 13.22
CA SER A 70 1.40 -13.51 14.55
C SER A 70 2.83 -13.96 14.84
N ALA A 71 3.31 -14.98 14.11
CA ALA A 71 4.70 -15.44 14.14
C ALA A 71 5.68 -14.42 13.54
N ASP A 72 5.24 -13.63 12.56
CA ASP A 72 6.07 -12.65 11.86
C ASP A 72 5.85 -11.22 12.37
N PHE A 73 4.62 -10.89 12.75
CA PHE A 73 4.19 -9.59 13.21
C PHE A 73 3.33 -9.75 14.48
N PRO A 74 3.95 -9.98 15.64
CA PRO A 74 3.23 -10.23 16.87
C PRO A 74 2.46 -8.97 17.31
N ALA A 75 1.26 -9.15 17.86
CA ALA A 75 0.42 -8.04 18.33
C ALA A 75 1.11 -7.18 19.39
N SER A 76 2.06 -7.75 20.15
CA SER A 76 2.90 -7.05 21.14
C SER A 76 3.75 -5.93 20.55
N ASP A 77 4.05 -5.98 19.25
CA ASP A 77 4.83 -4.95 18.55
C ASP A 77 3.94 -3.83 18.02
N THR A 78 2.63 -3.93 18.21
CA THR A 78 1.62 -2.95 17.78
C THR A 78 0.96 -2.29 18.99
N ALA A 79 0.30 -1.14 18.77
CA ALA A 79 -0.52 -0.51 19.81
C ALA A 79 -1.75 -1.36 20.21
N SER A 80 -2.16 -2.30 19.36
CA SER A 80 -3.27 -3.23 19.58
C SER A 80 -2.81 -4.42 20.44
N ALA A 81 -2.72 -4.23 21.75
CA ALA A 81 -2.06 -5.18 22.66
C ALA A 81 -2.70 -6.59 22.80
N PRO A 82 -4.02 -6.84 22.62
CA PRO A 82 -4.48 -8.22 22.49
C PRO A 82 -4.45 -8.68 21.02
N PRO A 83 -4.06 -9.94 20.74
CA PRO A 83 -4.21 -10.53 19.41
C PRO A 83 -5.64 -10.37 18.89
N ARG A 84 -5.76 -10.03 17.61
CA ARG A 84 -7.04 -9.81 16.93
C ARG A 84 -7.17 -10.76 15.74
N PRO A 85 -8.38 -11.03 15.21
CA PRO A 85 -8.55 -11.95 14.09
C PRO A 85 -8.05 -11.40 12.76
N TRP A 86 -7.89 -10.08 12.61
CA TRP A 86 -7.41 -9.45 11.38
C TRP A 86 -6.09 -8.72 11.58
N ILE A 87 -5.23 -8.79 10.56
CA ILE A 87 -4.02 -7.98 10.41
C ILE A 87 -4.17 -7.10 9.18
N LEU A 88 -3.91 -5.83 9.35
CA LEU A 88 -3.87 -4.83 8.31
C LEU A 88 -2.40 -4.58 7.93
N LEU A 89 -2.09 -4.70 6.64
CA LEU A 89 -0.74 -4.53 6.10
C LEU A 89 -0.74 -3.41 5.04
N GLY A 90 -0.04 -2.33 5.34
CA GLY A 90 0.26 -1.22 4.43
C GLY A 90 1.70 -1.24 3.96
N TRP A 91 1.98 -0.75 2.76
CA TRP A 91 3.34 -0.62 2.23
C TRP A 91 3.57 0.78 1.67
N GLY A 92 4.71 1.38 2.00
CA GLY A 92 4.99 2.74 1.60
C GLY A 92 6.33 3.27 2.10
N ASP A 93 6.57 4.54 1.82
CA ASP A 93 7.80 5.24 2.20
C ASP A 93 7.87 5.46 3.72
N ARG A 94 9.03 5.15 4.31
CA ARG A 94 9.28 5.28 5.75
C ARG A 94 9.00 6.67 6.27
N ASP A 95 9.57 7.68 5.62
CA ASP A 95 9.52 9.05 6.13
C ASP A 95 8.12 9.62 5.91
N PHE A 96 7.43 9.20 4.85
CA PHE A 96 6.02 9.51 4.67
C PHE A 96 5.17 8.98 5.84
N TYR A 97 5.33 7.70 6.21
CA TYR A 97 4.59 7.12 7.34
C TYR A 97 4.93 7.79 8.68
N LEU A 98 6.20 8.08 8.93
CA LEU A 98 6.64 8.57 10.24
C LEU A 98 6.50 10.09 10.43
N GLU A 99 6.61 10.86 9.34
CA GLU A 99 6.62 12.33 9.42
C GLU A 99 5.29 12.98 9.05
N THR A 100 4.34 12.22 8.51
CA THR A 100 3.08 12.80 8.01
C THR A 100 1.83 12.35 8.77
N PRO A 101 1.76 12.07 10.09
CA PRO A 101 0.58 11.44 10.71
C PRO A 101 -0.79 12.04 10.36
N GLN A 102 -0.84 13.35 10.09
CA GLN A 102 -1.97 14.00 9.45
C GLN A 102 -1.57 14.60 8.10
N LEU A 103 -2.52 14.74 7.18
CA LEU A 103 -2.25 15.37 5.88
C LEU A 103 -1.73 16.82 6.01
N SER A 104 -2.05 17.50 7.11
CA SER A 104 -1.52 18.83 7.46
C SER A 104 -0.02 18.83 7.77
N ASP A 105 0.56 17.69 8.11
CA ASP A 105 1.99 17.53 8.43
C ASP A 105 2.84 17.25 7.17
N LEU A 106 2.21 17.18 6.00
CA LEU A 106 2.87 16.83 4.75
C LEU A 106 3.91 17.87 4.36
N LYS A 107 5.18 17.47 4.42
CA LYS A 107 6.30 18.28 3.92
C LYS A 107 6.50 18.04 2.43
N PRO A 108 6.67 19.09 1.60
CA PRO A 108 6.92 18.94 0.17
C PRO A 108 8.13 18.05 -0.16
N GLY A 109 9.19 18.13 0.65
CA GLY A 109 10.38 17.28 0.48
C GLY A 109 10.08 15.79 0.67
N THR A 110 9.35 15.44 1.73
CA THR A 110 8.91 14.07 2.01
C THR A 110 8.01 13.55 0.89
N ALA A 111 7.05 14.37 0.44
CA ALA A 111 6.17 14.02 -0.68
C ALA A 111 6.97 13.71 -1.97
N ILE A 112 7.91 14.59 -2.34
CA ILE A 112 8.73 14.41 -3.55
C ILE A 112 9.63 13.17 -3.41
N ASN A 113 10.23 12.94 -2.24
CA ASN A 113 11.08 11.78 -2.03
C ASN A 113 10.30 10.46 -2.12
N ALA A 114 9.12 10.41 -1.51
CA ALA A 114 8.22 9.27 -1.59
C ALA A 114 7.78 9.01 -3.04
N LEU A 115 7.36 10.07 -3.77
CA LEU A 115 6.95 9.97 -5.18
C LEU A 115 8.08 9.50 -6.11
N LEU A 116 9.31 9.92 -5.84
CA LEU A 116 10.49 9.53 -6.60
C LEU A 116 11.09 8.19 -6.14
N GLY A 117 10.51 7.54 -5.13
CA GLY A 117 11.00 6.26 -4.58
C GLY A 117 12.42 6.35 -4.02
N ARG A 118 12.80 7.51 -3.46
CA ARG A 118 14.17 7.76 -2.97
C ARG A 118 14.37 7.29 -1.52
N GLY A 119 13.30 7.14 -0.76
CA GLY A 119 13.34 6.69 0.63
C GLY A 119 13.24 5.17 0.77
N PRO A 120 13.59 4.63 1.94
CA PRO A 120 13.36 3.22 2.24
C PRO A 120 11.86 2.93 2.39
N ALA A 121 11.42 1.78 1.90
CA ALA A 121 10.05 1.32 2.13
C ALA A 121 9.92 0.56 3.46
N VAL A 122 8.74 0.65 4.07
CA VAL A 122 8.36 -0.04 5.31
C VAL A 122 6.99 -0.70 5.15
N LEU A 123 6.73 -1.68 6.03
CA LEU A 123 5.39 -2.23 6.22
C LEU A 123 4.76 -1.58 7.44
N HIS A 124 3.55 -1.06 7.29
CA HIS A 124 2.72 -0.64 8.41
C HIS A 124 1.81 -1.82 8.81
N VAL A 125 1.77 -2.13 10.10
CA VAL A 125 1.09 -3.33 10.61
C VAL A 125 0.15 -2.96 11.77
N VAL A 126 -1.12 -3.29 11.63
CA VAL A 126 -2.14 -3.06 12.66
C VAL A 126 -2.98 -4.32 12.87
N HIS A 127 -3.24 -4.68 14.12
CA HIS A 127 -4.18 -5.76 14.46
C HIS A 127 -5.57 -5.18 14.71
N LEU A 128 -6.59 -5.73 14.06
CA LEU A 128 -7.98 -5.25 14.06
C LEU A 128 -8.95 -6.31 14.55
N GLU A 129 -9.82 -5.95 15.50
CA GLU A 129 -10.88 -6.85 16.02
C GLU A 129 -11.88 -7.24 14.94
N ARG A 130 -12.26 -6.25 14.13
CA ARG A 130 -13.26 -6.37 13.09
C ARG A 130 -12.93 -5.39 11.98
N LEU A 131 -13.41 -5.68 10.79
CA LEU A 131 -13.41 -4.74 9.67
C LEU A 131 -14.73 -3.97 9.71
N ASP A 132 -14.65 -2.66 9.94
CA ASP A 132 -15.85 -1.82 9.91
C ASP A 132 -16.37 -1.71 8.47
N GLU A 133 -17.63 -2.08 8.28
CA GLU A 133 -18.29 -2.01 6.98
C GLU A 133 -18.48 -0.55 6.54
N GLY A 134 -18.22 -0.28 5.27
CA GLY A 134 -18.33 1.08 4.74
C GLY A 134 -17.91 1.19 3.27
N PRO A 135 -18.05 2.40 2.68
CA PRO A 135 -17.76 2.62 1.25
C PRO A 135 -16.29 2.39 0.87
N HIS A 136 -15.39 2.41 1.86
CA HIS A 136 -13.95 2.24 1.68
C HIS A 136 -13.46 0.80 1.91
N LEU A 137 -14.35 -0.13 2.28
CA LEU A 137 -14.03 -1.53 2.43
C LEU A 137 -14.43 -2.30 1.16
N ARG A 138 -13.53 -3.13 0.66
CA ARG A 138 -13.82 -4.08 -0.43
C ARG A 138 -13.36 -5.46 -0.03
N ARG A 139 -14.31 -6.36 0.26
CA ARG A 139 -14.03 -7.76 0.52
C ARG A 139 -13.90 -8.54 -0.79
N LEU A 140 -13.01 -9.51 -0.81
CA LEU A 140 -12.91 -10.50 -1.87
C LEU A 140 -12.45 -11.83 -1.28
N LYS A 141 -12.84 -12.92 -1.92
CA LYS A 141 -12.34 -14.25 -1.60
C LYS A 141 -11.32 -14.68 -2.64
N ILE A 142 -10.22 -15.24 -2.16
CA ILE A 142 -9.15 -15.77 -3.00
C ILE A 142 -8.88 -17.24 -2.64
N SER A 143 -8.30 -17.99 -3.57
CA SER A 143 -8.00 -19.39 -3.30
C SER A 143 -6.93 -19.51 -2.20
N PRO A 144 -6.93 -20.59 -1.41
CA PRO A 144 -5.88 -20.84 -0.42
C PRO A 144 -4.46 -20.80 -1.01
N GLU A 145 -4.27 -21.25 -2.25
CA GLU A 145 -2.99 -21.20 -2.97
C GLU A 145 -2.57 -19.76 -3.25
N THR A 146 -3.50 -18.94 -3.73
CA THR A 146 -3.28 -17.51 -4.00
C THR A 146 -2.96 -16.78 -2.69
N TYR A 147 -3.67 -17.10 -1.62
CA TYR A 147 -3.42 -16.53 -0.30
C TYR A 147 -2.04 -16.89 0.23
N ARG A 148 -1.61 -18.16 0.14
CA ARG A 148 -0.26 -18.57 0.53
C ARG A 148 0.83 -17.89 -0.30
N ALA A 149 0.63 -17.74 -1.62
CA ALA A 149 1.58 -17.05 -2.49
C ALA A 149 1.68 -15.54 -2.15
N LEU A 150 0.55 -14.89 -1.89
CA LEU A 150 0.48 -13.52 -1.42
C LEU A 150 1.20 -13.35 -0.08
N ALA A 151 0.91 -14.24 0.87
CA ALA A 151 1.53 -14.22 2.19
C ALA A 151 3.05 -14.37 2.10
N ALA A 152 3.55 -15.32 1.30
CA ALA A 152 4.98 -15.48 1.08
C ALA A 152 5.62 -14.20 0.52
N ARG A 153 4.99 -13.57 -0.49
CA ARG A 153 5.53 -12.35 -1.11
C ARG A 153 5.59 -11.17 -0.15
N LEU A 154 4.61 -11.04 0.74
CA LEU A 154 4.56 -10.01 1.77
C LEU A 154 5.62 -10.27 2.86
N LYS A 155 5.74 -11.51 3.34
CA LYS A 155 6.76 -11.93 4.32
C LYS A 155 8.18 -11.73 3.81
N ASP A 156 8.43 -11.98 2.52
CA ASP A 156 9.72 -11.74 1.86
C ASP A 156 10.04 -10.25 1.70
N SER A 157 9.03 -9.38 1.75
CA SER A 157 9.27 -7.93 1.66
C SER A 157 9.74 -7.32 2.99
N ALA A 158 9.51 -8.02 4.12
CA ALA A 158 9.94 -7.59 5.44
C ALA A 158 11.43 -7.86 5.66
N ARG A 159 12.15 -6.86 6.20
CA ARG A 159 13.53 -7.06 6.67
C ARG A 159 13.54 -7.77 8.01
N ARG A 160 14.51 -8.66 8.20
CA ARG A 160 14.69 -9.46 9.42
C ARG A 160 16.05 -9.25 10.06
N ASP A 161 16.08 -9.39 11.38
CA ASP A 161 17.31 -9.42 12.18
C ASP A 161 18.03 -10.78 12.01
N PRO A 162 19.27 -10.94 12.51
CA PRO A 162 19.98 -12.23 12.45
C PRO A 162 19.30 -13.39 13.18
N ALA A 163 18.33 -13.12 14.05
CA ALA A 163 17.52 -14.13 14.73
C ALA A 163 16.24 -14.50 13.93
N GLY A 164 16.04 -13.92 12.75
CA GLY A 164 14.91 -14.18 11.86
C GLY A 164 13.64 -13.39 12.19
N ARG A 165 13.68 -12.46 13.15
CA ARG A 165 12.53 -11.63 13.54
C ARG A 165 12.44 -10.39 12.68
N THR A 166 11.24 -9.91 12.43
CA THR A 166 11.02 -8.67 11.68
C THR A 166 11.59 -7.47 12.46
N ILE A 167 12.17 -6.50 11.75
CA ILE A 167 12.77 -5.32 12.37
C ILE A 167 11.68 -4.29 12.63
N LEU A 168 11.31 -4.09 13.90
CA LEU A 168 10.37 -3.07 14.32
C LEU A 168 10.97 -1.67 14.18
N ILE A 169 10.21 -0.76 13.57
CA ILE A 169 10.47 0.68 13.61
C ILE A 169 9.38 1.31 14.47
N ALA A 170 9.75 1.77 15.66
CA ALA A 170 8.81 2.44 16.54
C ALA A 170 8.39 3.81 15.97
N GLY A 171 7.10 4.09 16.00
CA GLY A 171 6.52 5.34 15.52
C GLY A 171 5.01 5.20 15.34
N GLN A 172 4.33 6.32 15.12
CA GLN A 172 2.97 6.28 14.60
C GLN A 172 3.06 6.18 13.08
N GLY A 173 2.49 5.11 12.52
CA GLY A 173 2.16 5.02 11.10
C GLY A 173 0.68 5.36 10.91
N PHE A 174 0.29 5.62 9.66
CA PHE A 174 -1.08 5.87 9.26
C PHE A 174 -1.92 4.62 9.18
#